data_AF-A0A7Y8IG30-F1
#
_entry.id   AF-A0A7Y8IG30-F1
#
_cell.length_a   1.000
_cell.length_b   1.000
_cell.length_c   1.000
_cell.angle_alpha   90.00
_cell.angle_beta   90.00
_cell.angle_gamma   90.00
#
_symmetry.space_group_name_H-M   'P 1'
#
loop_
_entity.id
_entity.type
_entity.pdbx_description
1 polymer ?
#
loop_
_entity_poly.entity_id
_entity_poly.type
_entity_poly.pdbx_seq_one_letter_code
_entity_poly.pdbx_strand_id
1 'polypeptide(L)'
;MTEKDPINLIREQLSQVDGISGLHPESEAFKHWHTETKTILEKIFSSKSIHYQNFLALRFQEVGVKAFASPEIDKINAARYKKDLENAKNVLHSAIKELTLDRTLFKKLQTTPKTVEVVLKGEYFVSSGIAEPEMVQAIEKALEGSGLTPIFGAEAIKKGESLHHRIDQIRRARFGIYDLSSAERTDALIELGIALGMGREVTVLCKKGTPLPETMRSLLRIDYENPSDLTEKLRKRFG
;
A
#
# COMPACT_ATOMS: atom_id res chain seq x y z
N MET A 1 19.77 15.54 11.78
CA MET A 1 18.68 16.52 11.92
C MET A 1 17.48 15.78 12.51
N THR A 2 16.95 16.26 13.63
CA THR A 2 15.83 15.64 14.34
C THR A 2 14.59 15.65 13.45
N GLU A 3 14.02 14.48 13.20
CA GLU A 3 12.84 14.34 12.36
C GLU A 3 11.64 14.96 13.08
N LYS A 4 11.23 16.16 12.64
CA LYS A 4 10.06 16.85 13.19
C LYS A 4 8.80 16.02 12.92
N ASP A 5 7.90 15.98 13.90
CA ASP A 5 6.61 15.29 13.81
C ASP A 5 5.80 15.78 12.58
N PRO A 6 5.38 14.88 11.66
CA PRO A 6 4.56 15.20 10.50
C PRO A 6 3.31 16.04 10.80
N ILE A 7 2.64 15.79 11.94
CA ILE A 7 1.46 16.57 12.35
C ILE A 7 1.85 18.00 12.70
N ASN A 8 2.99 18.19 13.36
CA ASN A 8 3.46 19.53 13.72
C ASN A 8 3.88 20.31 12.47
N LEU A 9 4.53 19.65 11.50
CA LEU A 9 4.87 20.28 10.22
C LEU A 9 3.61 20.80 9.49
N ILE A 10 2.54 20.00 9.43
CA ILE A 10 1.31 20.43 8.77
C ILE A 10 0.59 21.53 9.57
N ARG A 11 0.63 21.49 10.92
CA ARG A 11 0.09 22.56 11.77
C ARG A 11 0.86 23.87 11.62
N GLU A 12 2.18 23.81 11.49
CA GLU A 12 3.02 24.98 11.19
C GLU A 12 2.54 25.63 9.89
N GLN A 13 2.36 24.85 8.81
CA GLN A 13 1.85 25.37 7.53
C GLN A 13 0.43 25.92 7.63
N LEU A 14 -0.45 25.27 8.40
CA LEU A 14 -1.83 25.73 8.63
C LEU A 14 -1.85 27.10 9.34
N SER A 15 -0.99 27.30 10.34
CA SER A 15 -0.90 28.56 11.09
C SER A 15 -0.41 29.74 10.24
N GLN A 16 0.35 29.45 9.18
CA GLN A 16 0.85 30.48 8.26
C GLN A 16 -0.21 30.94 7.26
N VAL A 17 -1.29 30.17 7.03
CA VAL A 17 -2.30 30.49 6.01
C VAL A 17 -2.99 31.83 6.29
N ASP A 18 -3.26 32.15 7.56
CA ASP A 18 -3.90 33.42 7.92
C ASP A 18 -2.98 34.62 7.64
N GLY A 19 -1.67 34.45 7.82
CA GLY A 19 -0.66 35.48 7.52
C GLY A 19 -0.49 35.78 6.03
N ILE A 20 -0.77 34.81 5.16
CA ILE A 20 -0.71 34.99 3.70
C ILE A 20 -2.06 35.34 3.07
N SER A 21 -3.16 35.29 3.82
CA SER A 21 -4.52 35.52 3.29
C SER A 21 -4.76 36.90 2.68
N GLY A 22 -3.99 37.90 3.09
CA GLY A 22 -4.02 39.25 2.53
C GLY A 22 -2.96 39.52 1.45
N LEU A 23 -2.17 38.50 1.08
CA LEU A 23 -1.07 38.66 0.13
C LEU A 23 -1.48 38.25 -1.29
N HIS A 24 -0.74 38.75 -2.27
CA HIS A 24 -0.89 38.33 -3.66
C HIS A 24 -0.21 36.95 -3.88
N PRO A 25 -0.73 36.09 -4.77
CA PRO A 25 -0.08 34.81 -5.15
C PRO A 25 1.37 34.95 -5.62
N GLU A 26 1.75 36.13 -6.14
CA GLU A 26 3.12 36.39 -6.59
C GLU A 26 4.07 36.79 -5.46
N SER A 27 3.56 37.02 -4.25
CA SER A 27 4.40 37.37 -3.10
C SER A 27 5.35 36.23 -2.75
N GLU A 28 6.58 36.58 -2.37
CA GLU A 28 7.60 35.61 -1.95
C GLU A 28 7.12 34.77 -0.75
N ALA A 29 6.39 35.39 0.18
CA ALA A 29 5.80 34.69 1.32
C ALA A 29 4.81 33.59 0.89
N PHE A 30 3.94 33.87 -0.08
CA PHE A 30 3.03 32.86 -0.62
C PHE A 30 3.78 31.76 -1.37
N LYS A 31 4.74 32.13 -2.24
CA LYS A 31 5.52 31.15 -3.01
C LYS A 31 6.30 30.21 -2.10
N HIS A 32 6.88 30.75 -1.04
CA HIS A 32 7.59 29.97 -0.02
C HIS A 32 6.65 29.00 0.68
N TRP A 33 5.54 29.51 1.24
CA TRP A 33 4.53 28.67 1.90
C TRP A 33 3.98 27.58 0.98
N HIS A 34 3.64 27.92 -0.26
CA HIS A 34 3.09 26.97 -1.22
C HIS A 34 4.09 25.87 -1.57
N THR A 35 5.35 26.23 -1.77
CA THR A 35 6.43 25.27 -2.08
C THR A 35 6.72 24.36 -0.88
N GLU A 36 6.83 24.94 0.31
CA GLU A 36 7.11 24.20 1.53
C GLU A 36 5.95 23.25 1.88
N THR A 37 4.70 23.73 1.79
CA THR A 37 3.50 22.92 1.99
C THR A 37 3.45 21.75 1.00
N LYS A 38 3.75 22.01 -0.28
CA LYS A 38 3.83 20.97 -1.31
C LYS A 38 4.87 19.91 -0.95
N THR A 39 6.09 20.31 -0.58
CA THR A 39 7.17 19.39 -0.21
C THR A 39 6.84 18.58 1.05
N ILE A 40 6.22 19.20 2.04
CA ILE A 40 5.77 18.52 3.27
C ILE A 40 4.73 17.45 2.94
N LEU A 41 3.70 17.79 2.15
CA LEU A 41 2.66 16.84 1.76
C LEU A 41 3.21 15.69 0.91
N GLU A 42 4.11 15.99 -0.04
CA GLU A 42 4.77 14.97 -0.85
C GLU A 42 5.60 14.01 0.00
N LYS A 43 6.37 14.54 0.96
CA LYS A 43 7.22 13.72 1.83
C LYS A 43 6.39 12.84 2.77
N ILE A 44 5.28 13.35 3.30
CA ILE A 44 4.44 12.63 4.27
C ILE A 44 3.55 11.58 3.59
N PHE A 45 2.91 11.92 2.48
CA PHE A 45 1.87 11.08 1.87
C PHE A 45 2.23 10.52 0.49
N SER A 46 3.38 10.87 -0.08
CA SER A 46 3.77 10.65 -1.48
C SER A 46 3.00 11.50 -2.49
N SER A 47 3.58 11.63 -3.69
CA SER A 47 3.02 12.37 -4.81
C SER A 47 1.72 11.78 -5.37
N LYS A 48 1.35 10.55 -5.01
CA LYS A 48 0.10 9.90 -5.46
C LYS A 48 -1.06 10.08 -4.49
N SER A 49 -0.82 10.67 -3.31
CA SER A 49 -1.86 10.82 -2.30
C SER A 49 -2.94 11.82 -2.70
N ILE A 50 -4.15 11.59 -2.17
CA ILE A 50 -5.28 12.49 -2.37
C ILE A 50 -5.00 13.89 -1.81
N HIS A 51 -4.31 14.01 -0.68
CA HIS A 51 -3.98 15.31 -0.08
C HIS A 51 -3.02 16.11 -0.96
N TYR A 52 -1.97 15.46 -1.47
CA TYR A 52 -1.01 16.11 -2.37
C TYR A 52 -1.67 16.51 -3.70
N GLN A 53 -2.45 15.60 -4.30
CA GLN A 53 -3.14 15.86 -5.56
C GLN A 53 -4.20 16.95 -5.44
N ASN A 54 -4.98 16.95 -4.35
CA ASN A 54 -5.98 18.00 -4.09
C ASN A 54 -5.32 19.36 -3.86
N PHE A 55 -4.17 19.40 -3.17
CA PHE A 55 -3.43 20.64 -2.98
C PHE A 55 -2.89 21.19 -4.32
N LEU A 56 -2.33 20.34 -5.17
CA LEU A 56 -1.84 20.74 -6.50
C LEU A 56 -2.95 21.19 -7.45
N ALA A 57 -4.18 20.70 -7.26
CA ALA A 57 -5.32 21.09 -8.08
C ALA A 57 -5.83 22.51 -7.78
N LEU A 58 -5.38 23.15 -6.69
CA LEU A 58 -5.77 24.51 -6.32
C LEU A 58 -5.18 25.52 -7.29
N ARG A 59 -6.00 26.47 -7.73
CA ARG A 59 -5.65 27.42 -8.78
C ARG A 59 -5.68 28.85 -8.23
N PHE A 60 -4.67 29.15 -7.43
CA PHE A 60 -4.48 30.45 -6.78
C PHE A 60 -4.36 31.64 -7.76
N GLN A 61 -4.25 31.40 -9.07
CA GLN A 61 -4.21 32.41 -10.13
C GLN A 61 -4.72 31.82 -11.45
N GLU A 62 -5.71 32.44 -12.10
CA GLU A 62 -6.25 31.89 -13.37
C GLU A 62 -6.64 32.89 -14.45
N VAL A 63 -6.98 34.16 -14.14
CA VAL A 63 -7.42 35.09 -15.20
C VAL A 63 -6.30 36.02 -15.59
N GLY A 64 -5.31 35.46 -16.29
CA GLY A 64 -4.19 36.20 -16.86
C GLY A 64 -4.47 36.66 -18.29
N VAL A 65 -5.51 37.48 -18.52
CA VAL A 65 -5.60 38.22 -19.77
C VAL A 65 -5.17 39.66 -19.49
N LYS A 66 -3.86 39.91 -19.60
CA LYS A 66 -3.25 41.25 -19.46
C LYS A 66 -3.90 42.33 -20.34
N ALA A 67 -4.67 41.93 -21.37
CA ALA A 67 -5.39 42.83 -22.26
C ALA A 67 -6.68 43.44 -21.67
N PHE A 68 -7.18 42.94 -20.52
CA PHE A 68 -8.43 43.40 -19.90
C PHE A 68 -8.32 43.55 -18.38
N ALA A 69 -7.22 44.13 -17.87
CA ALA A 69 -7.11 44.45 -16.45
C ALA A 69 -8.22 45.45 -16.04
N SER A 70 -9.33 44.93 -15.54
CA SER A 70 -10.44 45.70 -15.01
C SER A 70 -10.55 45.42 -13.49
N PRO A 71 -10.90 46.44 -12.68
CA PRO A 71 -11.07 46.29 -11.23
C PRO A 71 -12.03 45.15 -10.83
N GLU A 72 -12.97 44.79 -11.71
CA GLU A 72 -13.90 43.69 -11.53
C GLU A 72 -13.21 42.32 -11.62
N ILE A 73 -12.23 42.16 -12.53
CA ILE A 73 -11.44 40.93 -12.65
C ILE A 73 -10.54 40.74 -11.42
N ASP A 74 -9.96 41.83 -10.90
CA ASP A 74 -9.14 41.77 -9.69
C ASP A 74 -9.96 41.36 -8.46
N LYS A 75 -11.20 41.84 -8.34
CA LYS A 75 -12.14 41.39 -7.29
C LYS A 75 -12.48 39.91 -7.40
N ILE A 76 -12.70 39.41 -8.62
CA ILE A 76 -12.98 37.99 -8.88
C ILE A 76 -11.77 37.12 -8.52
N ASN A 77 -10.57 37.55 -8.92
CA ASN A 77 -9.31 36.86 -8.61
C ASN A 77 -9.04 36.85 -7.10
N ALA A 78 -9.24 37.97 -6.40
CA ALA A 78 -9.09 38.04 -4.95
C ALA A 78 -10.08 37.12 -4.21
N ALA A 79 -11.34 37.06 -4.66
CA ALA A 79 -12.35 36.16 -4.09
C ALA A 79 -12.01 34.69 -4.33
N ARG A 80 -11.53 34.33 -5.54
CA ARG A 80 -11.08 32.96 -5.87
C ARG A 80 -9.84 32.58 -5.05
N TYR A 81 -8.87 33.48 -4.96
CA TYR A 81 -7.68 33.29 -4.14
C TYR A 81 -8.04 32.95 -2.68
N LYS A 82 -8.93 33.74 -2.08
CA LYS A 82 -9.42 33.49 -0.72
C LYS A 82 -10.12 32.13 -0.61
N LYS A 83 -10.94 31.76 -1.59
CA LYS A 83 -11.61 30.46 -1.63
C LYS A 83 -10.60 29.31 -1.71
N ASP A 84 -9.56 29.43 -2.52
CA ASP A 84 -8.54 28.40 -2.66
C ASP A 84 -7.63 28.29 -1.44
N LEU A 85 -7.36 29.39 -0.72
CA LEU A 85 -6.73 29.32 0.59
C LEU A 85 -7.58 28.56 1.62
N GLU A 86 -8.89 28.79 1.64
CA GLU A 86 -9.79 28.03 2.50
C GLU A 86 -9.84 26.54 2.09
N ASN A 87 -9.81 26.25 0.79
CA ASN A 87 -9.68 24.87 0.30
C ASN A 87 -8.36 24.24 0.73
N ALA A 88 -7.25 24.99 0.70
CA ALA A 88 -5.96 24.53 1.20
C ALA A 88 -6.03 24.19 2.70
N LYS A 89 -6.66 25.05 3.53
CA LYS A 89 -6.89 24.73 4.96
C LYS A 89 -7.66 23.43 5.13
N ASN A 90 -8.70 23.20 4.32
CA ASN A 90 -9.48 21.97 4.36
C ASN A 90 -8.63 20.73 4.04
N VAL A 91 -7.75 20.82 3.03
CA VAL A 91 -6.81 19.75 2.70
C VAL A 91 -5.85 19.47 3.86
N LEU A 92 -5.25 20.50 4.44
CA LEU A 92 -4.31 20.36 5.57
C LEU A 92 -5.01 19.81 6.83
N HIS A 93 -6.23 20.24 7.12
CA HIS A 93 -7.03 19.68 8.20
C HIS A 93 -7.39 18.20 7.96
N SER A 94 -7.72 17.82 6.73
CA SER A 94 -7.98 16.43 6.35
C SER A 94 -6.73 15.56 6.55
N ALA A 95 -5.57 16.06 6.12
CA ALA A 95 -4.29 15.40 6.30
C ALA A 95 -3.94 15.21 7.79
N ILE A 96 -4.16 16.22 8.64
CA ILE A 96 -3.98 16.08 10.11
C ILE A 96 -4.92 15.03 10.68
N LYS A 97 -6.19 14.99 10.25
CA LYS A 97 -7.16 13.99 10.70
C LYS A 97 -6.72 12.58 10.35
N GLU A 98 -6.23 12.35 9.13
CA GLU A 98 -5.70 11.05 8.70
C GLU A 98 -4.54 10.60 9.60
N LEU A 99 -3.53 11.46 9.78
CA LEU A 99 -2.39 11.15 10.65
C LEU A 99 -2.77 10.96 12.13
N THR A 100 -3.81 11.65 12.59
CA THR A 100 -4.32 11.52 13.96
C THR A 100 -5.15 10.24 14.14
N LEU A 101 -5.97 9.87 13.15
CA LEU A 101 -6.71 8.61 13.11
C LEU A 101 -5.74 7.44 13.15
N ASP A 102 -4.69 7.46 12.32
CA ASP A 102 -3.62 6.46 12.36
C ASP A 102 -3.02 6.37 13.77
N ARG A 103 -2.63 7.51 14.36
CA ARG A 103 -2.08 7.53 15.73
C ARG A 103 -3.02 7.04 16.81
N THR A 104 -4.33 7.28 16.70
CA THR A 104 -5.32 6.82 17.68
C THR A 104 -5.67 5.34 17.53
N LEU A 105 -5.64 4.83 16.30
CA LEU A 105 -5.64 3.39 16.02
C LEU A 105 -4.39 2.74 16.63
N PHE A 106 -3.22 3.37 16.50
CA PHE A 106 -1.97 2.89 17.12
C PHE A 106 -1.92 3.05 18.65
N LYS A 107 -2.53 4.09 19.25
CA LYS A 107 -2.58 4.26 20.72
C LYS A 107 -3.56 3.32 21.41
N LYS A 108 -4.65 2.89 20.75
CA LYS A 108 -5.50 1.81 21.28
C LYS A 108 -4.79 0.44 21.31
N LEU A 109 -3.61 0.32 20.70
CA LEU A 109 -2.76 -0.87 20.75
C LEU A 109 -1.64 -0.77 21.81
N GLN A 110 -1.55 0.33 22.59
CA GLN A 110 -0.55 0.54 23.64
C GLN A 110 -1.04 0.15 25.05
N THR A 111 -1.54 -1.07 25.20
CA THR A 111 -1.41 -1.80 26.48
C THR A 111 -0.67 -3.08 26.16
N THR A 112 0.61 -3.13 26.49
CA THR A 112 1.47 -4.30 26.35
C THR A 112 0.77 -5.55 26.92
N PRO A 113 0.54 -6.58 26.11
CA PRO A 113 0.48 -7.93 26.62
C PRO A 113 1.80 -8.61 26.23
N LYS A 114 2.46 -9.22 27.21
CA LYS A 114 3.43 -10.29 26.94
C LYS A 114 2.77 -11.26 25.96
N THR A 115 3.41 -11.48 24.81
CA THR A 115 3.04 -12.49 23.79
C THR A 115 1.56 -12.49 23.44
N VAL A 116 1.15 -11.60 22.53
CA VAL A 116 -0.05 -11.84 21.73
C VAL A 116 0.43 -12.00 20.31
N GLU A 117 0.39 -13.26 19.86
CA GLU A 117 0.45 -13.64 18.45
C GLU A 117 -0.39 -12.63 17.66
N VAL A 118 0.28 -11.89 16.78
CA VAL A 118 -0.41 -10.98 15.88
C VAL A 118 -1.25 -11.89 14.99
N VAL A 119 -2.54 -11.99 15.29
CA VAL A 119 -3.54 -12.59 14.40
C VAL A 119 -3.57 -11.70 13.18
N LEU A 120 -2.67 -12.01 12.24
CA LEU A 120 -2.45 -11.29 11.02
C LEU A 120 -3.68 -11.55 10.14
N LYS A 121 -4.72 -10.74 10.29
CA LYS A 121 -5.87 -10.78 9.39
C LYS A 121 -5.40 -10.41 7.98
N GLY A 122 -5.35 -11.39 7.10
CA GLY A 122 -4.91 -11.23 5.72
C GLY A 122 -5.09 -12.53 4.95
N GLU A 123 -5.02 -12.45 3.63
CA GLU A 123 -5.15 -13.60 2.76
C GLU A 123 -3.76 -14.12 2.37
N TYR A 124 -3.61 -15.43 2.19
CA TYR A 124 -2.45 -16.02 1.50
C TYR A 124 -2.93 -16.80 0.29
N PHE A 125 -2.16 -16.73 -0.79
CA PHE A 125 -2.50 -17.42 -2.02
C PHE A 125 -1.84 -18.79 -2.05
N VAL A 126 -2.60 -19.83 -2.35
CA VAL A 126 -2.10 -21.18 -2.61
C VAL A 126 -2.28 -21.44 -4.09
N SER A 127 -1.17 -21.62 -4.79
CA SER A 127 -1.17 -21.81 -6.24
C SER A 127 -2.03 -22.99 -6.69
N SER A 128 -2.60 -22.88 -7.88
CA SER A 128 -3.34 -23.96 -8.53
C SER A 128 -2.52 -25.23 -8.76
N GLY A 129 -1.19 -25.14 -8.75
CA GLY A 129 -0.31 -26.30 -8.76
C GLY A 129 -0.45 -27.18 -7.52
N ILE A 130 -1.03 -26.69 -6.43
CA ILE A 130 -1.22 -27.42 -5.17
C ILE A 130 -2.68 -27.86 -5.12
N ALA A 131 -2.96 -29.06 -5.62
CA ALA A 131 -4.31 -29.63 -5.66
C ALA A 131 -4.44 -30.89 -4.81
N GLU A 132 -3.33 -31.49 -4.38
CA GLU A 132 -3.34 -32.68 -3.56
C GLU A 132 -3.90 -32.36 -2.16
N PRO A 133 -4.96 -33.06 -1.70
CA PRO A 133 -5.60 -32.76 -0.41
C PRO A 133 -4.63 -32.80 0.78
N GLU A 134 -3.66 -33.72 0.76
CA GLU A 134 -2.65 -33.84 1.82
C GLU A 134 -1.74 -32.61 1.91
N MET A 135 -1.39 -32.01 0.77
CA MET A 135 -0.57 -30.80 0.70
C MET A 135 -1.35 -29.58 1.15
N VAL A 136 -2.60 -29.46 0.70
CA VAL A 136 -3.51 -28.39 1.13
C VAL A 136 -3.70 -28.44 2.64
N GLN A 137 -4.00 -29.62 3.20
CA GLN A 137 -4.14 -29.81 4.65
C GLN A 137 -2.84 -29.51 5.42
N ALA A 138 -1.67 -29.86 4.86
CA ALA A 138 -0.39 -29.54 5.49
C ALA A 138 -0.16 -28.03 5.57
N ILE A 139 -0.50 -27.29 4.51
CA ILE A 139 -0.40 -25.82 4.48
C ILE A 139 -1.40 -25.20 5.45
N GLU A 140 -2.65 -25.64 5.45
CA GLU A 140 -3.68 -25.16 6.37
C GLU A 140 -3.29 -25.39 7.84
N LYS A 141 -2.81 -26.59 8.18
CA LYS A 141 -2.33 -26.91 9.54
C LYS A 141 -1.09 -26.13 9.95
N ALA A 142 -0.24 -25.75 8.99
CA ALA A 142 0.94 -24.94 9.28
C ALA A 142 0.58 -23.49 9.62
N LEU A 143 -0.51 -23.00 9.01
CA LEU A 143 -1.00 -21.63 9.16
C LEU A 143 -2.24 -21.54 10.07
N GLU A 144 -2.65 -22.65 10.68
CA GLU A 144 -3.74 -22.69 11.66
C GLU A 144 -3.38 -21.80 12.85
N GLY A 145 -4.31 -20.93 13.26
CA GLY A 145 -4.07 -19.95 14.33
C GLY A 145 -3.34 -18.67 13.89
N SER A 146 -2.77 -18.61 12.68
CA SER A 146 -2.07 -17.40 12.18
C SER A 146 -3.00 -16.20 11.93
N GLY A 147 -4.31 -16.44 11.86
CA GLY A 147 -5.30 -15.42 11.48
C GLY A 147 -5.41 -15.18 9.97
N LEU A 148 -4.63 -15.91 9.16
CA LEU A 148 -4.63 -15.79 7.72
C LEU A 148 -5.68 -16.71 7.08
N THR A 149 -6.33 -16.24 6.02
CA THR A 149 -7.30 -17.02 5.24
C THR A 149 -6.70 -17.49 3.92
N PRO A 150 -6.79 -18.79 3.57
CA PRO A 150 -6.31 -19.27 2.29
C PRO A 150 -7.18 -18.80 1.12
N ILE A 151 -6.55 -18.52 -0.01
CA ILE A 151 -7.19 -18.46 -1.33
C ILE A 151 -6.58 -19.55 -2.19
N PHE A 152 -7.40 -20.53 -2.61
CA PHE A 152 -6.93 -21.67 -3.40
C PHE A 152 -7.13 -21.43 -4.90
N GLY A 153 -6.02 -21.28 -5.64
CA GLY A 153 -6.04 -21.13 -7.10
C GLY A 153 -6.64 -22.35 -7.82
N ALA A 154 -6.51 -23.56 -7.25
CA ALA A 154 -7.09 -24.77 -7.81
C ALA A 154 -8.62 -24.75 -7.79
N GLU A 155 -9.24 -24.13 -6.78
CA GLU A 155 -10.68 -23.96 -6.73
C GLU A 155 -11.18 -22.95 -7.75
N ALA A 156 -10.44 -21.86 -7.97
CA ALA A 156 -10.72 -20.86 -8.99
C ALA A 156 -10.76 -21.50 -10.39
N ILE A 157 -9.81 -22.39 -10.71
CA ILE A 157 -9.81 -23.13 -11.98
C ILE A 157 -11.02 -24.05 -12.09
N LYS A 158 -11.35 -24.80 -11.04
CA LYS A 158 -12.52 -25.70 -11.03
C LYS A 158 -13.84 -24.95 -11.24
N LYS A 159 -13.93 -23.72 -10.74
CA LYS A 159 -15.10 -22.82 -10.92
C LYS A 159 -15.12 -22.11 -12.28
N GLY A 160 -14.10 -22.31 -13.13
CA GLY A 160 -13.99 -21.65 -14.43
C GLY A 160 -13.69 -20.15 -14.32
N GLU A 161 -13.08 -19.71 -13.21
CA GLU A 161 -12.74 -18.30 -13.01
C GLU A 161 -11.63 -17.87 -13.96
N SER A 162 -11.74 -16.64 -14.47
CA SER A 162 -10.78 -16.09 -15.43
C SER A 162 -9.41 -15.85 -14.78
N LEU A 163 -8.36 -15.82 -15.60
CA LEU A 163 -7.01 -15.45 -15.14
C LEU A 163 -6.98 -14.08 -14.44
N HIS A 164 -7.80 -13.12 -14.89
CA HIS A 164 -7.93 -11.81 -14.25
C HIS A 164 -8.40 -11.91 -12.80
N HIS A 165 -9.31 -12.83 -12.50
CA HIS A 165 -9.75 -13.06 -11.13
C HIS A 165 -8.61 -13.60 -10.26
N ARG A 166 -7.81 -14.54 -10.80
CA ARG A 166 -6.62 -15.07 -10.10
C ARG A 166 -5.54 -14.00 -9.87
N ILE A 167 -5.32 -13.11 -10.84
CA ILE A 167 -4.44 -11.94 -10.69
C ILE A 167 -4.92 -11.06 -9.53
N ASP A 168 -6.22 -10.81 -9.42
CA ASP A 168 -6.78 -10.02 -8.33
C ASP A 168 -6.61 -10.70 -6.97
N GLN A 169 -6.75 -12.03 -6.90
CA GLN A 169 -6.50 -12.84 -5.71
C GLN A 169 -5.03 -12.76 -5.28
N ILE A 170 -4.09 -12.96 -6.21
CA ILE A 170 -2.64 -12.84 -5.95
C ILE A 170 -2.29 -11.44 -5.48
N ARG A 171 -2.93 -10.40 -6.04
CA ARG A 171 -2.70 -9.01 -5.64
C ARG A 171 -3.17 -8.70 -4.21
N ARG A 172 -4.25 -9.35 -3.75
CA ARG A 172 -4.80 -9.15 -2.39
C ARG A 172 -4.05 -9.97 -1.34
N ALA A 173 -3.53 -11.13 -1.75
CA ALA A 173 -2.74 -11.97 -0.87
C ALA A 173 -1.46 -11.27 -0.39
N ARG A 174 -1.10 -11.53 0.86
CA ARG A 174 0.13 -11.01 1.48
C ARG A 174 1.36 -11.69 0.92
N PHE A 175 1.27 -13.00 0.77
CA PHE A 175 2.27 -13.84 0.14
C PHE A 175 1.57 -14.98 -0.61
N GLY A 176 2.30 -15.60 -1.54
CA GLY A 176 1.84 -16.79 -2.25
C GLY A 176 2.72 -18.00 -1.99
N ILE A 177 2.11 -19.17 -1.94
CA ILE A 177 2.76 -20.48 -1.86
C ILE A 177 2.59 -21.17 -3.22
N TYR A 178 3.71 -21.50 -3.86
CA TYR A 178 3.75 -22.05 -5.21
C TYR A 178 4.51 -23.36 -5.21
N ASP A 179 3.93 -24.44 -5.75
CA ASP A 179 4.62 -25.72 -5.82
C ASP A 179 5.18 -25.97 -7.22
N LEU A 180 6.51 -26.04 -7.30
CA LEU A 180 7.28 -26.28 -8.53
C LEU A 180 7.85 -27.71 -8.59
N SER A 181 7.31 -28.64 -7.79
CA SER A 181 7.77 -30.03 -7.76
C SER A 181 7.57 -30.78 -9.08
N SER A 182 6.71 -30.27 -9.97
CA SER A 182 6.50 -30.78 -11.34
C SER A 182 6.49 -29.63 -12.34
N ALA A 183 7.24 -29.80 -13.43
CA ALA A 183 7.31 -28.84 -14.53
C ALA A 183 6.01 -28.77 -15.36
N GLU A 184 5.09 -29.74 -15.21
CA GLU A 184 3.82 -29.80 -15.94
C GLU A 184 2.78 -28.80 -15.42
N ARG A 185 3.04 -28.15 -14.28
CA ARG A 185 2.11 -27.21 -13.63
C ARG A 185 2.26 -25.81 -14.22
N THR A 186 1.89 -25.66 -15.49
CA THR A 186 2.00 -24.40 -16.25
C THR A 186 1.23 -23.25 -15.60
N ASP A 187 0.03 -23.50 -15.08
CA ASP A 187 -0.74 -22.49 -14.35
C ASP A 187 0.00 -21.97 -13.12
N ALA A 188 0.69 -22.85 -12.37
CA ALA A 188 1.46 -22.46 -11.20
C ALA A 188 2.67 -21.58 -11.56
N LEU A 189 3.32 -21.85 -12.69
CA LEU A 189 4.40 -21.01 -13.22
C LEU A 189 3.89 -19.64 -13.66
N ILE A 190 2.71 -19.59 -14.29
CA ILE A 190 2.07 -18.32 -14.69
C ILE A 190 1.73 -17.49 -13.44
N GLU A 191 1.09 -18.10 -12.44
CA GLU A 191 0.74 -17.45 -11.17
C GLU A 191 1.99 -16.96 -10.41
N LEU A 192 3.06 -17.75 -10.40
CA LEU A 192 4.35 -17.34 -9.83
C LEU A 192 4.93 -16.14 -10.58
N GLY A 193 4.92 -16.17 -11.91
CA GLY A 193 5.39 -15.06 -12.74
C GLY A 193 4.60 -13.76 -12.48
N ILE A 194 3.29 -13.87 -12.31
CA ILE A 194 2.41 -12.75 -11.93
C ILE A 194 2.81 -12.19 -10.57
N ALA A 195 3.00 -13.05 -9.57
CA ALA A 195 3.36 -12.64 -8.22
C ALA A 195 4.73 -11.93 -8.17
N LEU A 196 5.72 -12.49 -8.86
CA LEU A 196 7.05 -11.89 -9.01
C LEU A 196 6.99 -10.54 -9.73
N GLY A 197 6.24 -10.46 -10.84
CA GLY A 197 6.06 -9.22 -11.59
C GLY A 197 5.38 -8.10 -10.78
N MET A 198 4.60 -8.46 -9.76
CA MET A 198 3.96 -7.53 -8.81
C MET A 198 4.82 -7.22 -7.57
N GLY A 199 5.99 -7.83 -7.43
CA GLY A 199 6.84 -7.68 -6.23
C GLY A 199 6.22 -8.28 -4.97
N ARG A 200 5.41 -9.34 -5.11
CA ARG A 200 4.79 -10.05 -3.98
C ARG A 200 5.80 -10.99 -3.33
N GLU A 201 5.61 -11.24 -2.04
CA GLU A 201 6.37 -12.27 -1.33
C GLU A 201 5.93 -13.64 -1.82
N VAL A 202 6.90 -14.46 -2.25
CA VAL A 202 6.65 -15.79 -2.78
C VAL A 202 7.43 -16.83 -1.97
N THR A 203 6.76 -17.93 -1.64
CA THR A 203 7.36 -19.12 -1.06
C THR A 203 7.19 -20.26 -2.05
N VAL A 204 8.30 -20.82 -2.49
CA VAL A 204 8.33 -21.92 -3.46
C VAL A 204 8.49 -23.23 -2.71
N LEU A 205 7.55 -24.15 -2.91
CA LEU A 205 7.62 -25.52 -2.43
C LEU A 205 8.29 -26.40 -3.49
N CYS A 206 9.21 -27.25 -3.05
CA CYS A 206 9.88 -28.20 -3.90
C CYS A 206 10.01 -29.53 -3.18
N LYS A 207 9.62 -30.61 -3.84
CA LYS A 207 9.92 -31.95 -3.35
C LYS A 207 11.44 -32.15 -3.38
N LYS A 208 11.97 -32.72 -2.30
CA LYS A 208 13.41 -32.95 -2.19
C LYS A 208 13.92 -33.79 -3.37
N GLY A 209 14.97 -33.32 -4.01
CA GLY A 209 15.56 -33.95 -5.21
C GLY A 209 15.01 -33.45 -6.54
N THR A 210 13.98 -32.59 -6.55
CA THR A 210 13.52 -31.96 -7.80
C THR A 210 14.55 -30.92 -8.29
N PRO A 211 15.02 -31.04 -9.55
CA PRO A 211 15.90 -30.04 -10.14
C PRO A 211 15.11 -28.77 -10.44
N LEU A 212 15.59 -27.62 -9.96
CA LEU A 212 15.03 -26.31 -10.32
C LEU A 212 16.01 -25.53 -11.20
N PRO A 213 15.49 -24.70 -12.12
CA PRO A 213 16.31 -23.76 -12.88
C PRO A 213 17.16 -22.87 -11.96
N GLU A 214 18.38 -22.55 -12.38
CA GLU A 214 19.28 -21.71 -11.58
C GLU A 214 18.70 -20.32 -11.29
N THR A 215 17.89 -19.80 -12.20
CA THR A 215 17.16 -18.53 -12.07
C THR A 215 16.19 -18.51 -10.89
N MET A 216 15.78 -19.67 -10.38
CA MET A 216 14.85 -19.79 -9.24
C MET A 216 15.58 -19.97 -7.90
N ARG A 217 16.92 -20.06 -7.87
CA ARG A 217 17.68 -20.24 -6.62
C ARG A 217 17.64 -19.03 -5.68
N SER A 218 17.34 -17.84 -6.21
CA SER A 218 17.20 -16.61 -5.41
C SER A 218 15.85 -16.52 -4.68
N LEU A 219 14.88 -17.38 -5.03
CA LEU A 219 13.57 -17.40 -4.40
C LEU A 219 13.61 -18.15 -3.07
N LEU A 220 12.74 -17.76 -2.16
CA LEU A 220 12.61 -18.44 -0.88
C LEU A 220 12.00 -19.84 -1.10
N ARG A 221 12.84 -20.86 -0.92
CA ARG A 221 12.53 -22.25 -1.22
C ARG A 221 12.35 -23.06 0.06
N ILE A 222 11.31 -23.89 0.09
CA ILE A 222 11.10 -24.91 1.10
C ILE A 222 11.16 -26.27 0.42
N ASP A 223 12.24 -27.00 0.70
CA ASP A 223 12.37 -28.39 0.31
C ASP A 223 11.61 -29.29 1.30
N TYR A 224 10.74 -30.17 0.81
CA TYR A 224 10.00 -31.09 1.66
C TYR A 224 10.09 -32.54 1.15
N GLU A 225 10.05 -33.50 2.09
CA GLU A 225 10.04 -34.93 1.76
C GLU A 225 8.64 -35.54 1.82
N ASN A 226 7.85 -35.10 2.80
CA ASN A 226 6.48 -35.56 3.06
C ASN A 226 5.63 -34.42 3.63
N PRO A 227 4.29 -34.56 3.69
CA PRO A 227 3.40 -33.49 4.16
C PRO A 227 3.64 -33.07 5.63
N SER A 228 4.13 -33.97 6.49
CA SER A 228 4.44 -33.65 7.89
C SER A 228 5.66 -32.74 7.99
N ASP A 229 6.73 -33.05 7.25
CA ASP A 229 7.94 -32.22 7.11
C ASP A 229 7.61 -30.84 6.51
N LEU A 230 6.72 -30.80 5.50
CA LEU A 230 6.23 -29.54 4.94
C LEU A 230 5.53 -28.68 6.01
N THR A 231 4.66 -29.28 6.82
CA THR A 231 3.93 -28.58 7.88
C THR A 231 4.89 -27.94 8.88
N GLU A 232 5.91 -28.68 9.33
CA GLU A 232 6.91 -28.18 10.29
C GLU A 232 7.74 -27.03 9.69
N LYS A 233 8.19 -27.16 8.44
CA LYS A 233 8.99 -26.13 7.76
C LYS A 233 8.19 -24.86 7.50
N LEU A 234 6.92 -24.99 7.12
CA LEU A 234 6.01 -23.86 6.97
C LEU A 234 5.75 -23.19 8.33
N ARG A 235 5.54 -23.96 9.40
CA ARG A 235 5.36 -23.38 10.75
C ARG A 235 6.59 -22.62 11.23
N LYS A 236 7.80 -23.12 10.96
CA LYS A 236 9.06 -22.38 11.26
C LYS A 236 9.20 -21.09 10.46
N ARG A 237 8.57 -21.02 9.29
CA ARG A 237 8.65 -19.86 8.40
C ARG A 237 7.63 -18.79 8.76
N PHE A 238 6.41 -19.20 9.11
CA PHE A 238 5.25 -18.31 9.24
C PHE A 238 4.69 -18.20 10.67
N GLY A 239 5.08 -19.09 11.59
CA GLY A 239 4.80 -18.99 13.03
C GLY A 239 5.92 -18.27 13.76
#